data_AF-A0A2U0UK69-F1
#
_entry.id   AF-A0A2U0UK69-F1
#
_cell.length_a   1.000
_cell.length_b   1.000
_cell.length_c   1.000
_cell.angle_alpha   90.00
_cell.angle_beta   90.00
_cell.angle_gamma   90.00
#
_symmetry.space_group_name_H-M   'P 1'
#
loop_
_entity.id
_entity.type
_entity.pdbx_description
1 polymer ?
#
loop_
_entity_poly.entity_id
_entity_poly.type
_entity_poly.pdbx_seq_one_letter_code
_entity_poly.pdbx_strand_id
1 'polypeptide(L)'
;MCLSMQKFLVSISIALLSLLVLPLQAQQERHFPDSVGSKVKYNATIEMSKGYVSGVCIMVNDGGVIKGSLFNEFGISAIDFTYQPDKKKVKLLSVIKMLNKWYIKKVLRKDLVQVVVNLSKGIYSYHDKKFKIDYNFTILKDATEE
;
A
#
# COMPACT_ATOMS: atom_id res chain seq x y z
N MET A 1 -33.26 11.15 -52.59
CA MET A 1 -31.91 10.64 -52.21
C MET A 1 -31.19 11.49 -51.15
N CYS A 2 -31.30 12.82 -51.14
CA CYS A 2 -30.56 13.68 -50.19
C CYS A 2 -30.89 13.50 -48.68
N LEU A 3 -32.15 13.20 -48.32
CA LEU A 3 -32.58 13.04 -46.93
C LEU A 3 -32.01 11.80 -46.21
N SER A 4 -31.61 10.76 -46.96
CA SER A 4 -31.04 9.52 -46.39
C SER A 4 -29.59 9.72 -45.95
N MET A 5 -28.81 10.47 -46.74
CA MET A 5 -27.39 10.73 -46.47
C MET A 5 -27.18 11.65 -45.26
N GLN A 6 -28.04 12.64 -45.05
CA GLN A 6 -27.97 13.50 -43.86
C GLN A 6 -28.19 12.71 -42.56
N LYS A 7 -29.15 11.78 -42.55
CA LYS A 7 -29.39 10.90 -41.39
C LYS A 7 -28.19 10.00 -41.12
N PHE A 8 -27.57 9.48 -42.18
CA PHE A 8 -26.38 8.62 -42.06
C PHE A 8 -25.17 9.35 -41.47
N LEU A 9 -24.94 10.60 -41.90
CA LEU A 9 -23.86 11.44 -41.37
C LEU A 9 -24.09 11.84 -39.91
N VAL A 10 -25.34 12.14 -39.52
CA VAL A 10 -25.69 12.43 -38.12
C VAL A 10 -25.46 11.19 -37.24
N SER A 11 -25.81 10.00 -37.71
CA SER A 11 -25.54 8.73 -36.99
C SER A 11 -24.05 8.49 -36.77
N ILE A 12 -23.21 8.78 -37.78
CA ILE A 12 -21.75 8.65 -37.68
C ILE A 12 -21.18 9.66 -36.67
N SER A 13 -21.67 10.91 -36.68
CA SER A 13 -21.26 11.91 -35.69
C SER A 13 -21.65 11.53 -34.27
N ILE A 14 -22.84 10.96 -34.05
CA ILE A 14 -23.28 10.50 -32.71
C ILE A 14 -22.41 9.32 -32.24
N ALA A 15 -22.11 8.37 -33.13
CA ALA A 15 -21.24 7.23 -32.82
C ALA A 15 -19.81 7.69 -32.48
N LEU A 16 -19.25 8.63 -33.25
CA LEU A 16 -17.93 9.23 -32.99
C LEU A 16 -17.91 10.04 -31.68
N LEU A 17 -18.98 10.76 -31.36
CA LEU A 17 -19.10 11.50 -30.10
C LEU A 17 -19.16 10.56 -28.89
N SER A 18 -19.79 9.38 -29.03
CA SER A 18 -19.86 8.38 -27.96
C SER A 18 -18.52 7.69 -27.66
N LEU A 19 -17.62 7.60 -28.64
CA LEU A 19 -16.27 7.07 -28.48
C LEU A 19 -15.32 8.03 -27.73
N LEU A 20 -15.62 9.33 -27.72
CA LEU A 20 -14.85 10.35 -27.00
C LEU A 20 -15.13 10.38 -25.49
N VAL A 21 -16.18 9.71 -25.01
CA VAL A 21 -16.58 9.69 -23.59
C VAL A 21 -16.28 8.36 -22.91
N LEU A 22 -15.25 7.63 -23.37
CA LEU A 22 -14.68 6.58 -22.54
C LEU A 22 -14.16 7.25 -21.27
N PRO A 23 -14.69 6.91 -20.07
CA PRO A 23 -14.04 7.36 -18.86
C PRO A 23 -12.65 6.73 -18.88
N LEU A 24 -11.60 7.55 -19.00
CA LEU A 24 -10.29 7.13 -18.53
C LEU A 24 -10.51 6.78 -17.05
N GLN A 25 -10.59 5.49 -16.75
CA GLN A 25 -10.43 5.04 -15.38
C GLN A 25 -8.96 5.26 -15.06
N ALA A 26 -8.62 6.50 -14.70
CA ALA A 26 -7.37 6.80 -14.04
C ALA A 26 -7.35 5.91 -12.79
N GLN A 27 -6.52 4.87 -12.83
CA GLN A 27 -6.32 3.98 -11.70
C GLN A 27 -5.67 4.81 -10.60
N GLN A 28 -6.50 5.38 -9.71
CA GLN A 28 -6.03 6.26 -8.66
C GLN A 28 -4.98 5.52 -7.84
N GLU A 29 -3.77 6.09 -7.79
CA GLU A 29 -2.60 5.53 -7.10
C GLU A 29 -2.97 5.23 -5.64
N ARG A 30 -3.17 3.94 -5.32
CA ARG A 30 -3.63 3.53 -3.99
C ARG A 30 -2.47 3.56 -3.03
N HIS A 31 -2.47 4.54 -2.13
CA HIS A 31 -1.47 4.66 -1.08
C HIS A 31 -1.68 3.67 0.08
N PHE A 32 -2.86 3.03 0.16
CA PHE A 32 -3.22 2.08 1.21
C PHE A 32 -4.25 1.04 0.71
N PRO A 33 -4.23 -0.21 1.21
CA PRO A 33 -5.21 -1.22 0.84
C PRO A 33 -6.55 -1.02 1.59
N ASP A 34 -7.36 -0.04 1.16
CA ASP A 34 -8.62 0.31 1.84
C ASP A 34 -9.81 -0.59 1.47
N SER A 35 -9.79 -1.26 0.32
CA SER A 35 -10.87 -2.15 -0.13
C SER A 35 -10.49 -3.63 0.02
N VAL A 36 -11.47 -4.50 0.28
CA VAL A 36 -11.24 -5.94 0.41
C VAL A 36 -10.56 -6.50 -0.85
N GLY A 37 -9.49 -7.27 -0.66
CA GLY A 37 -8.66 -7.82 -1.73
C GLY A 37 -7.64 -6.83 -2.32
N SER A 38 -7.70 -5.55 -1.97
CA SER A 38 -6.71 -4.59 -2.44
C SER A 38 -5.34 -4.83 -1.83
N LYS A 39 -4.31 -4.50 -2.62
CA LYS A 39 -2.91 -4.74 -2.31
C LYS A 39 -2.11 -3.47 -2.61
N VAL A 40 -1.16 -3.16 -1.75
CA VAL A 40 -0.17 -2.10 -1.96
C VAL A 40 1.21 -2.63 -1.62
N LYS A 41 2.22 -2.21 -2.38
CA LYS A 41 3.63 -2.54 -2.16
C LYS A 41 4.38 -1.27 -1.77
N TYR A 42 5.30 -1.40 -0.83
CA TYR A 42 6.14 -0.32 -0.36
C TYR A 42 7.60 -0.75 -0.40
N ASN A 43 8.49 0.16 -0.80
CA ASN A 43 9.86 0.12 -0.33
C ASN A 43 9.84 0.56 1.13
N ALA A 44 10.36 -0.29 2.01
CA ALA A 44 10.27 -0.10 3.44
C ALA A 44 11.64 -0.17 4.09
N THR A 45 11.92 0.80 4.96
CA THR A 45 13.10 0.83 5.82
C THR A 45 12.68 1.12 7.26
N ILE A 46 13.21 0.32 8.18
CA ILE A 46 13.12 0.52 9.63
C ILE A 46 14.56 0.67 10.12
N GLU A 47 14.95 1.90 10.44
CA GLU A 47 16.30 2.24 10.84
C GLU A 47 16.36 2.45 12.37
N MET A 48 17.35 1.82 13.00
CA MET A 48 17.61 1.92 14.43
C MET A 48 19.08 2.31 14.67
N SER A 49 19.38 2.79 15.87
CA SER A 49 20.76 3.18 16.27
C SER A 49 21.86 2.12 16.06
N LYS A 50 21.54 0.83 15.93
CA LYS A 50 22.51 -0.27 15.81
C LYS A 50 22.32 -1.13 14.56
N GLY A 51 21.54 -0.66 13.59
CA GLY A 51 21.26 -1.40 12.36
C GLY A 51 19.89 -1.07 11.79
N TYR A 52 19.55 -1.71 10.67
CA TYR A 52 18.32 -1.46 9.96
C TYR A 52 17.71 -2.77 9.44
N VAL A 53 16.43 -2.69 9.07
CA VAL A 53 15.75 -3.67 8.25
C VAL A 53 15.21 -2.94 7.03
N SER A 54 15.57 -3.38 5.84
CA SER A 54 15.07 -2.83 4.58
C SER A 54 14.50 -3.93 3.69
N GLY A 55 13.66 -3.53 2.75
CA GLY A 55 13.16 -4.41 1.70
C GLY A 55 11.80 -3.98 1.18
N VAL A 56 11.02 -4.96 0.73
CA VAL A 56 9.67 -4.72 0.23
C VAL A 56 8.65 -5.09 1.31
N CYS A 57 7.77 -4.16 1.63
CA CYS A 57 6.58 -4.44 2.42
C CYS A 57 5.37 -4.58 1.51
N ILE A 58 4.69 -5.71 1.57
CA ILE A 58 3.40 -5.91 0.90
C ILE A 58 2.31 -5.86 1.96
N MET A 59 1.29 -5.05 1.73
CA MET A 59 0.07 -5.03 2.55
C MET A 59 -1.15 -5.39 1.69
N VAL A 60 -2.01 -6.24 2.25
CA VAL A 60 -3.27 -6.69 1.62
C VAL A 60 -4.41 -6.53 2.61
N ASN A 61 -5.56 -6.07 2.14
CA ASN A 61 -6.79 -6.09 2.91
C ASN A 61 -7.50 -7.43 2.74
N ASP A 62 -7.54 -8.22 3.81
CA ASP A 62 -8.20 -9.51 3.87
C ASP A 62 -9.42 -9.41 4.77
N GLY A 63 -10.58 -9.16 4.18
CA GLY A 63 -11.85 -9.06 4.91
C GLY A 63 -11.86 -7.98 6.01
N GLY A 64 -11.25 -6.82 5.75
CA GLY A 64 -11.13 -5.72 6.72
C GLY A 64 -9.95 -5.84 7.67
N VAL A 65 -9.19 -6.94 7.63
CA VAL A 65 -7.92 -7.08 8.36
C VAL A 65 -6.78 -6.82 7.39
N ILE A 66 -5.92 -5.86 7.71
CA ILE A 66 -4.73 -5.61 6.90
C ILE A 66 -3.66 -6.62 7.29
N LYS A 67 -3.20 -7.43 6.34
CA LYS A 67 -2.07 -8.34 6.49
C LYS A 67 -0.85 -7.72 5.82
N GLY A 68 0.26 -7.63 6.54
CA GLY A 68 1.51 -7.06 6.07
C GLY A 68 2.66 -8.03 6.21
N SER A 69 3.55 -8.07 5.23
CA SER A 69 4.83 -8.79 5.28
C SER A 69 5.93 -7.90 4.75
N LEU A 70 6.97 -7.69 5.55
CA LEU A 70 8.22 -7.03 5.17
C LEU A 70 9.28 -8.10 4.99
N PHE A 71 9.79 -8.24 3.77
CA PHE A 71 10.86 -9.18 3.43
C PHE A 71 12.01 -8.44 2.74
N ASN A 72 13.23 -8.91 2.97
CA ASN A 72 14.44 -8.34 2.38
C ASN A 72 14.62 -8.80 0.91
N GLU A 73 15.74 -8.41 0.29
CA GLU A 73 16.07 -8.71 -1.10
C GLU A 73 16.23 -10.22 -1.38
N PHE A 74 16.43 -11.03 -0.34
CA PHE A 74 16.55 -12.48 -0.43
C PHE A 74 15.20 -13.20 -0.22
N GLY A 75 14.10 -12.47 -0.12
CA GLY A 75 12.77 -13.02 0.13
C GLY A 75 12.57 -13.55 1.55
N ILE A 76 13.50 -13.28 2.47
CA ILE A 76 13.38 -13.68 3.87
C ILE A 76 12.49 -12.67 4.58
N SER A 77 11.37 -13.15 5.14
CA SER A 77 10.49 -12.29 5.94
C SER A 77 11.21 -11.82 7.20
N ALA A 78 11.27 -10.49 7.35
CA ALA A 78 11.77 -9.83 8.54
C ALA A 78 10.65 -9.57 9.55
N ILE A 79 9.45 -9.22 9.09
CA ILE A 79 8.28 -8.95 9.93
C ILE A 79 7.01 -9.36 9.19
N ASP A 80 6.23 -10.27 9.76
CA ASP A 80 4.85 -10.51 9.36
C ASP A 80 3.90 -9.97 10.43
N PHE A 81 2.87 -9.25 10.02
CA PHE A 81 1.93 -8.63 10.95
C PHE A 81 0.50 -8.57 10.41
N THR A 82 -0.45 -8.37 11.32
CA THR A 82 -1.82 -8.01 10.99
C THR A 82 -2.20 -6.72 11.71
N TYR A 83 -2.94 -5.85 11.05
CA TYR A 83 -3.58 -4.68 11.65
C TYR A 83 -5.10 -4.82 11.56
N GLN A 84 -5.77 -4.67 12.71
CA GLN A 84 -7.24 -4.61 12.80
C GLN A 84 -7.66 -3.15 12.94
N PRO A 85 -8.24 -2.52 11.89
CA PRO A 85 -8.65 -1.11 11.92
C PRO A 85 -9.58 -0.77 13.08
N ASP A 86 -10.62 -1.59 13.30
CA ASP A 86 -11.64 -1.36 14.34
C ASP A 86 -11.06 -1.27 15.75
N LYS A 87 -10.01 -2.07 16.01
CA LYS A 87 -9.36 -2.17 17.32
C LYS A 87 -8.09 -1.34 17.41
N LYS A 88 -7.68 -0.69 16.32
CA LYS A 88 -6.39 0.00 16.16
C LYS A 88 -5.23 -0.83 16.72
N LYS A 89 -5.19 -2.12 16.38
CA LYS A 89 -4.30 -3.09 17.01
C LYS A 89 -3.48 -3.85 15.99
N VAL A 90 -2.15 -3.85 16.19
CA VAL A 90 -1.22 -4.72 15.47
C VAL A 90 -0.96 -6.01 16.24
N LYS A 91 -0.95 -7.13 15.54
CA LYS A 91 -0.36 -8.40 15.98
C LYS A 91 0.86 -8.69 15.12
N LEU A 92 1.97 -9.05 15.77
CA LEU A 92 3.15 -9.59 15.08
C LEU A 92 2.96 -11.10 14.97
N LEU A 93 2.97 -11.62 13.75
CA LEU A 93 2.88 -13.05 13.45
C LEU A 93 4.27 -13.69 13.49
N SER A 94 5.24 -13.04 12.86
CA SER A 94 6.63 -13.47 12.83
C SER A 94 7.55 -12.24 12.88
N VAL A 95 8.75 -12.41 13.42
CA VAL A 95 9.84 -11.44 13.31
C VAL A 95 11.16 -12.18 13.20
N ILE A 96 12.10 -11.63 12.43
CA ILE A 96 13.49 -12.12 12.37
C ILE A 96 14.12 -12.16 13.77
N LYS A 97 15.06 -13.09 13.97
CA LYS A 97 15.80 -13.30 15.23
C LYS A 97 16.31 -12.00 15.87
N MET A 98 16.83 -11.07 15.07
CA MET A 98 17.33 -9.77 15.53
C MET A 98 16.26 -8.96 16.28
N LEU A 99 15.00 -9.03 15.83
CA LEU A 99 13.86 -8.31 16.40
C LEU A 99 13.07 -9.13 17.43
N ASN A 100 13.40 -10.41 17.62
CA ASN A 100 12.68 -11.34 18.50
C ASN A 100 13.04 -11.19 19.99
N LYS A 101 13.13 -9.94 20.49
CA LYS A 101 13.21 -9.64 21.92
C LYS A 101 11.87 -9.06 22.37
N TRP A 102 11.39 -9.47 23.55
CA TRP A 102 10.04 -9.12 24.02
C TRP A 102 9.78 -7.60 24.04
N TYR A 103 10.77 -6.80 24.46
CA TYR A 103 10.67 -5.35 24.53
C TYR A 103 10.69 -4.71 23.14
N ILE A 104 11.49 -5.23 22.20
CA ILE A 104 11.49 -4.78 20.79
C ILE A 104 10.12 -5.05 20.17
N LYS A 105 9.57 -6.26 20.35
CA LYS A 105 8.22 -6.61 19.88
C LYS A 105 7.14 -5.71 20.48
N LYS A 106 7.32 -5.21 21.72
CA LYS A 106 6.37 -4.26 22.33
C LYS A 106 6.41 -2.90 21.63
N VAL A 107 7.61 -2.39 21.33
CA VAL A 107 7.80 -1.14 20.59
C VAL A 107 7.29 -1.27 19.15
N LEU A 108 7.69 -2.31 18.43
CA LEU A 108 7.24 -2.55 17.04
C LEU A 108 5.72 -2.59 16.91
N ARG A 109 4.99 -3.22 17.83
CA ARG A 109 3.51 -3.23 17.77
C ARG A 109 2.92 -1.83 17.88
N LYS A 110 3.45 -1.00 18.77
CA LYS A 110 2.99 0.38 18.97
C LYS A 110 3.32 1.22 17.73
N ASP A 111 4.55 1.13 17.25
CA ASP A 111 5.02 1.94 16.13
C ASP A 111 4.34 1.54 14.82
N LEU A 112 4.15 0.25 14.56
CA LEU A 112 3.43 -0.23 13.38
C LEU A 112 1.97 0.22 13.37
N VAL A 113 1.30 0.39 14.53
CA VAL A 113 -0.04 1.02 14.55
C VAL A 113 0.06 2.42 13.97
N GLN A 114 1.05 3.21 14.39
CA GLN A 114 1.22 4.57 13.92
C GLN A 114 1.62 4.63 12.44
N VAL A 115 2.53 3.76 12.00
CA VAL A 115 2.93 3.63 10.58
C VAL A 115 1.70 3.32 9.72
N VAL A 116 0.92 2.29 10.05
CA VAL A 116 -0.25 1.89 9.25
C VAL A 116 -1.31 2.99 9.20
N VAL A 117 -1.56 3.67 10.31
CA VAL A 117 -2.48 4.84 10.36
C VAL A 117 -1.95 6.03 9.55
N ASN A 118 -0.63 6.22 9.49
CA ASN A 118 -0.02 7.26 8.67
C ASN A 118 -0.14 6.92 7.18
N LEU A 119 0.11 5.66 6.81
CA LEU A 119 -0.02 5.19 5.43
C LEU A 119 -1.45 5.32 4.90
N SER A 120 -2.46 5.06 5.74
CA SER A 120 -3.86 5.28 5.37
C SER A 120 -4.21 6.76 5.15
N LYS A 121 -3.31 7.69 5.49
CA LYS A 121 -3.44 9.14 5.28
C LYS A 121 -2.45 9.67 4.24
N GLY A 122 -1.73 8.79 3.54
CA GLY A 122 -0.67 9.19 2.59
C GLY A 122 0.59 9.75 3.25
N ILE A 123 0.81 9.48 4.54
CA ILE A 123 2.04 9.87 5.27
C ILE A 123 2.98 8.66 5.30
N TYR A 124 4.10 8.76 4.61
CA TYR A 124 5.01 7.63 4.36
C TYR A 124 6.14 7.48 5.37
N SER A 125 6.29 8.43 6.28
CA SER A 125 7.36 8.45 7.28
C SER A 125 6.81 8.56 8.71
N TYR A 126 7.50 7.92 9.65
CA TYR A 126 7.22 8.02 11.07
C TYR A 126 8.52 7.89 11.86
N HIS A 127 8.67 8.73 12.89
CA HIS A 127 9.83 8.74 13.77
C HIS A 127 9.39 8.52 15.23
N ASP A 128 9.83 7.41 15.86
CA ASP A 128 9.69 7.22 17.30
C ASP A 128 10.82 7.96 18.03
N LYS A 129 10.47 9.11 18.62
CA LYS A 129 11.42 9.97 19.37
C LYS A 129 12.05 9.29 20.58
N LYS A 130 11.34 8.34 21.21
CA LYS A 130 11.77 7.70 22.47
C LYS A 130 12.85 6.66 22.20
N PHE A 131 12.67 5.85 21.17
CA PHE A 131 13.59 4.78 20.82
C PHE A 131 14.51 5.13 19.65
N LYS A 132 14.31 6.32 19.03
CA LYS A 132 15.06 6.83 17.88
C LYS A 132 15.03 5.81 16.74
N ILE A 133 13.81 5.46 16.34
CA ILE A 133 13.55 4.52 15.24
C ILE A 133 12.85 5.28 14.13
N ASP A 134 13.41 5.21 12.94
CA ASP A 134 12.88 5.84 11.73
C ASP A 134 12.24 4.79 10.84
N TYR A 135 10.99 5.05 10.44
CA TYR A 135 10.20 4.21 9.57
C TYR A 135 9.90 4.98 8.28
N ASN A 136 10.27 4.42 7.14
CA ASN A 136 10.00 4.99 5.82
C ASN A 136 9.38 3.92 4.92
N PHE A 137 8.21 4.22 4.34
CA PHE A 137 7.41 3.30 3.55
C PHE A 137 6.93 4.03 2.29
N THR A 138 7.76 4.08 1.25
CA THR A 138 7.42 4.73 -0.02
C THR A 138 6.74 3.75 -0.96
N ILE A 139 5.76 4.20 -1.73
CA ILE A 139 5.04 3.35 -2.69
C ILE A 139 6.03 2.76 -3.70
N LEU A 140 6.02 1.44 -3.83
CA LEU A 140 6.76 0.74 -4.86
C LEU A 140 5.86 0.60 -6.09
N LYS A 141 6.20 1.33 -7.16
CA LYS A 141 5.53 1.23 -8.46
C LYS A 141 5.93 -0.07 -9.14
N ASP A 142 4.96 -0.77 -9.72
CA ASP A 142 5.26 -1.92 -10.56
C ASP A 142 5.82 -1.39 -11.89
N ALA A 143 6.97 -1.93 -12.33
CA ALA A 143 7.70 -1.47 -13.51
C ALA A 143 7.02 -1.81 -14.86
N THR A 144 5.70 -2.02 -14.87
CA THR A 144 4.93 -2.51 -16.02
C THR A 144 3.86 -1.51 -16.49
N GLU A 145 3.92 -0.27 -16.00
CA GLU A 145 3.04 0.83 -16.44
C GLU A 145 3.85 1.97 -17.10
N GLU A 146 4.69 1.62 -18.09
CA GLU A 146 5.20 2.54 -19.12
C GLU A 146 4.86 2.03 -20.52
#